data_AF-A0AAV5U2C1-F1
#
_entry.id   AF-A0AAV5U2C1-F1
#
_cell.length_a   1.000
_cell.length_b   1.000
_cell.length_c   1.000
_cell.angle_alpha   90.00
_cell.angle_beta   90.00
_cell.angle_gamma   90.00
#
_symmetry.space_group_name_H-M   'P 1'
#
loop_
_entity.id
_entity.type
_entity.pdbx_description
1 polymer ?
#
loop_
_entity_poly.entity_id
_entity_poly.type
_entity_poly.pdbx_seq_one_letter_code
_entity_poly.pdbx_strand_id
1 'polypeptide(L)'
;MGIAGLYQIFIENTLFTSDSTHVIVCTNSSVMDGTSPLEDLYVNNESPATTAAPLERYRIHAISLNTGEVTGVISHDMDRIQTFPTIQGRILCLLSLHRQCILLYSISDDGQFIPLKSMGHSLLDDDPLYLPREYSSRLSFFLSAFKQSLFTFLYKRAKTSGDKRDIYKFLNDEATYRQFKMVRCQLVDMRYVLVRMQR
;
A
#
# COMPACT_ATOMS: atom_id res chain seq x y z
N MET A 1 10.84 33.63 3.54
CA MET A 1 9.44 33.57 4.02
C MET A 1 8.94 32.17 3.77
N GLY A 2 8.87 31.34 4.82
CA GLY A 2 8.43 29.95 4.71
C GLY A 2 6.92 29.88 4.58
N ILE A 3 6.43 29.30 3.49
CA ILE A 3 5.01 29.00 3.32
C ILE A 3 4.73 27.84 4.28
N ALA A 4 3.99 28.11 5.35
CA ALA A 4 3.51 27.08 6.24
C ALA A 4 2.61 26.13 5.42
N GLY A 5 3.09 24.91 5.17
CA GLY A 5 2.25 23.88 4.60
C GLY A 5 1.05 23.66 5.51
N LEU A 6 -0.16 23.81 4.97
CA LEU A 6 -1.39 23.42 5.67
C LEU A 6 -1.35 21.91 5.83
N TYR A 7 -1.06 21.44 7.04
CA TYR A 7 -1.19 20.04 7.40
C TYR A 7 -2.65 19.79 7.79
N GLN A 8 -3.31 18.87 7.10
CA GLN A 8 -4.65 18.43 7.48
C GLN A 8 -4.51 17.17 8.34
N ILE A 9 -5.10 17.22 9.54
CA ILE A 9 -5.24 16.06 10.42
C ILE A 9 -6.62 15.48 10.15
N PHE A 10 -6.68 14.24 9.70
CA PHE A 10 -7.94 13.52 9.61
C PHE A 10 -8.19 12.83 10.94
N ILE A 11 -9.16 13.32 11.71
CA ILE A 11 -9.57 12.72 12.99
C ILE A 11 -9.93 11.24 12.79
N GLU A 12 -10.53 10.91 11.64
CA GLU A 12 -10.90 9.56 11.22
C GLU A 12 -9.70 8.61 10.98
N ASN A 13 -8.47 9.12 11.01
CA ASN A 13 -7.23 8.37 10.79
C ASN A 13 -6.37 8.29 12.05
N THR A 14 -7.02 8.36 13.21
CA THR A 14 -6.39 8.19 14.52
C THR A 14 -6.57 6.74 14.97
N LEU A 15 -5.47 6.02 15.13
CA LEU A 15 -5.48 4.62 15.55
C LEU A 15 -4.78 4.47 16.90
N PHE A 16 -5.21 3.52 17.72
CA PHE A 16 -4.57 3.21 19.00
C PHE A 16 -3.88 1.85 18.91
N THR A 17 -2.70 1.72 19.51
CA THR A 17 -2.10 0.39 19.71
C THR A 17 -2.98 -0.43 20.65
N SER A 18 -2.97 -1.75 20.54
CA SER A 18 -3.83 -2.62 21.37
C SER A 18 -3.57 -2.49 22.87
N ASP A 19 -2.35 -2.12 23.24
CA ASP A 19 -1.95 -1.88 24.63
C ASP A 19 -2.21 -0.45 25.11
N SER A 20 -2.79 0.40 24.27
CA SER A 20 -3.13 1.81 24.57
C SER A 20 -1.93 2.64 25.04
N THR A 21 -0.71 2.28 24.62
CA THR A 21 0.50 3.05 24.96
C THR A 21 0.77 4.17 23.96
N HIS A 22 0.36 3.98 22.71
CA HIS A 22 0.62 4.92 21.62
C HIS A 22 -0.65 5.21 20.83
N VAL A 23 -0.75 6.45 20.34
CA VAL A 23 -1.70 6.85 19.32
C VAL A 23 -0.96 7.12 18.01
N ILE A 24 -1.49 6.58 16.93
CA ILE A 24 -0.97 6.72 15.58
C ILE A 24 -1.83 7.71 14.83
N VAL A 25 -1.21 8.77 14.32
CA VAL A 25 -1.90 9.86 13.63
C VAL A 25 -1.32 10.00 12.23
N CYS A 26 -2.20 9.99 11.22
CA CYS A 26 -1.83 10.26 9.84
C CYS A 26 -2.14 11.72 9.49
N THR A 27 -1.16 12.39 8.88
CA THR A 27 -1.25 13.76 8.39
C THR A 27 -0.87 13.78 6.93
N ASN A 28 -1.49 14.67 6.14
CA ASN A 28 -1.12 14.89 4.75
C ASN A 28 -0.86 16.37 4.48
N SER A 29 -0.12 16.62 3.40
CA SER A 29 0.11 17.95 2.82
C SER A 29 0.23 17.82 1.32
N SER A 30 -0.24 18.82 0.58
CA SER A 30 -0.05 18.85 -0.88
C SER A 30 1.43 18.90 -1.25
N VAL A 31 1.80 18.18 -2.30
CA VAL A 31 3.12 18.36 -2.93
C VAL A 31 2.97 19.40 -4.02
N MET A 32 3.83 20.43 -4.03
CA MET A 32 3.85 21.38 -5.15
C MET A 32 4.49 20.68 -6.36
N ASP A 33 3.65 20.35 -7.34
CA ASP A 33 4.07 19.74 -8.59
C ASP A 33 4.98 20.70 -9.37
N GLY A 34 6.25 20.33 -9.50
CA GLY A 34 7.23 21.11 -10.27
C GLY A 34 8.63 20.51 -10.30
N THR A 35 8.98 19.65 -9.33
CA THR A 35 10.33 19.05 -9.23
C THR A 35 10.35 17.53 -9.06
N SER A 36 9.18 16.88 -9.00
CA SER A 36 9.11 15.43 -8.79
C SER A 36 9.53 14.68 -10.05
N PRO A 37 10.40 13.67 -9.94
CA PRO A 37 10.83 12.89 -11.10
C PRO A 37 9.66 12.06 -11.65
N LEU A 38 9.61 11.87 -12.97
CA LEU A 38 8.54 11.12 -13.66
C LEU A 38 8.36 9.69 -13.13
N GLU A 39 9.45 9.10 -12.63
CA GLU A 39 9.46 7.76 -12.03
C GLU A 39 8.68 7.64 -10.72
N ASP A 40 8.47 8.75 -10.00
CA ASP A 40 7.61 8.79 -8.81
C ASP A 40 6.14 9.05 -9.20
N LEU A 41 5.91 9.66 -10.36
CA LEU A 41 4.57 9.88 -10.91
C LEU A 41 3.99 8.61 -11.56
N TYR A 42 4.84 7.75 -12.12
CA TYR A 42 4.43 6.53 -12.81
C TYR A 42 5.21 5.32 -12.29
N VAL A 43 4.80 4.78 -11.14
CA VAL A 43 5.53 3.71 -10.42
C VAL A 43 5.25 2.31 -10.98
N ASN A 44 4.09 2.12 -11.61
CA ASN A 44 3.78 0.90 -12.38
C ASN A 44 2.56 1.12 -13.29
N ASN A 45 2.30 0.15 -14.18
CA ASN A 45 1.12 0.12 -15.04
C ASN A 45 -0.22 0.02 -14.28
N GLU A 46 -0.19 -0.22 -12.98
CA GLU A 46 -1.37 -0.32 -12.13
C GLU A 46 -1.65 1.00 -11.40
N SER A 47 -0.70 1.96 -11.40
CA SER A 47 -0.85 3.28 -10.80
C SER A 47 -2.10 3.99 -11.36
N PRO A 48 -2.92 4.61 -10.51
CA PRO A 48 -4.02 5.46 -10.95
C PRO A 48 -3.49 6.63 -11.78
N ALA A 49 -4.30 7.11 -12.72
CA ALA A 49 -3.96 8.35 -13.42
C ALA A 49 -3.94 9.51 -12.42
N THR A 50 -2.84 10.27 -12.40
CA THR A 50 -2.62 11.41 -11.49
C THR A 50 -3.52 12.61 -11.83
N THR A 51 -4.15 12.61 -13.00
CA THR A 51 -5.10 13.65 -13.44
C THR A 51 -6.39 13.69 -12.61
N ALA A 52 -6.76 12.60 -11.93
CA ALA A 52 -8.02 12.50 -11.18
C ALA A 52 -7.90 12.94 -9.72
N ALA A 53 -6.69 12.95 -9.15
CA ALA A 53 -6.44 13.41 -7.79
C ALA A 53 -4.94 13.70 -7.59
N PRO A 54 -4.58 14.82 -6.94
CA PRO A 54 -3.19 15.19 -6.70
C PRO A 54 -2.51 14.17 -5.78
N LEU A 55 -1.22 13.98 -6.00
CA LEU A 55 -0.38 13.20 -5.07
C LEU A 55 -0.04 14.07 -3.87
N GLU A 56 0.05 13.44 -2.71
CA GLU A 56 0.28 14.12 -1.45
C GLU A 56 1.51 13.54 -0.75
N ARG A 57 2.00 14.29 0.23
CA ARG A 57 2.98 13.82 1.20
C ARG A 57 2.20 13.40 2.45
N TYR A 58 2.26 12.12 2.77
CA TYR A 58 1.71 11.55 3.99
C TYR A 58 2.81 11.41 5.04
N ARG A 59 2.52 11.83 6.27
CA ARG A 59 3.35 11.57 7.44
C ARG A 59 2.54 10.89 8.51
N ILE A 60 3.05 9.78 9.01
CA ILE A 60 2.41 8.98 10.05
C ILE A 60 3.28 9.08 11.28
N HIS A 61 2.66 9.51 12.38
CA HIS A 61 3.31 9.79 13.65
C HIS A 61 2.83 8.79 14.68
N ALA A 62 3.75 8.24 15.47
CA ALA A 62 3.44 7.57 16.72
C ALA A 62 3.67 8.55 17.86
N ILE A 63 2.66 8.71 18.71
CA ILE A 63 2.69 9.63 19.85
C ILE A 63 2.47 8.78 21.11
N SER A 64 3.40 8.90 22.05
CA SER A 64 3.28 8.27 23.38
C SER A 64 2.12 8.91 24.15
N LEU A 65 1.17 8.10 24.61
CA LEU A 65 0.05 8.60 25.42
C LEU A 65 0.46 8.96 26.85
N ASN A 66 1.58 8.41 27.33
CA ASN A 66 2.10 8.70 28.67
C ASN A 66 2.79 10.07 28.74
N THR A 67 3.54 10.44 27.70
CA THR A 67 4.34 11.67 27.67
C THR A 67 3.78 12.76 26.75
N GLY A 68 2.93 12.39 25.79
CA GLY A 68 2.43 13.29 24.74
C GLY A 68 3.45 13.59 23.64
N GLU A 69 4.62 12.95 23.66
CA GLU A 69 5.71 13.19 22.71
C GLU A 69 5.57 12.31 21.46
N VAL A 70 6.00 12.86 20.32
CA VAL A 70 6.13 12.08 19.08
C VAL A 70 7.37 11.19 19.22
N THR A 71 7.16 9.88 19.23
CA THR A 71 8.23 8.91 19.38
C THR A 71 8.72 8.37 18.05
N GLY A 72 7.85 8.23 17.05
CA GLY A 72 8.21 7.71 15.73
C GLY A 72 7.53 8.46 14.59
N VAL A 73 8.21 8.56 13.43
CA VAL A 73 7.65 9.19 12.23
C VAL A 73 8.08 8.42 10.97
N ILE A 74 7.12 8.11 10.10
CA ILE A 74 7.38 7.64 8.73
C ILE A 74 6.74 8.60 7.72
N SER A 75 7.36 8.73 6.55
CA SER A 75 6.89 9.61 5.47
C SER A 75 6.72 8.85 4.16
N HIS A 76 5.62 9.11 3.47
CA HIS A 76 5.32 8.62 2.13
C HIS A 76 5.04 9.81 1.22
N ASP A 77 6.04 10.17 0.43
CA ASP A 77 5.97 11.26 -0.53
C ASP A 77 5.44 10.77 -1.89
N MET A 78 4.74 11.66 -2.59
CA MET A 78 4.18 11.41 -3.92
C MET A 78 3.32 10.14 -3.93
N ASP A 79 2.43 10.03 -2.95
CA ASP A 79 1.58 8.85 -2.79
C ASP A 79 0.13 9.24 -2.54
N ARG A 80 -0.74 8.24 -2.62
CA ARG A 80 -2.12 8.28 -2.16
C ARG A 80 -2.30 7.10 -1.22
N ILE A 81 -2.34 7.36 0.08
CA ILE A 81 -2.60 6.30 1.06
C ILE A 81 -4.12 6.15 1.24
N GLN A 82 -4.58 4.91 1.37
CA GLN A 82 -5.96 4.61 1.75
C GLN A 82 -6.36 5.40 3.00
N THR A 83 -7.52 6.08 2.94
CA THR A 83 -8.02 6.96 4.01
C THR A 83 -8.11 6.25 5.36
N PHE A 84 -8.40 4.95 5.42
CA PHE A 84 -8.52 4.22 6.68
C PHE A 84 -7.42 3.16 6.82
N PRO A 85 -6.23 3.52 7.34
CA PRO A 85 -5.23 2.53 7.69
C PRO A 85 -5.77 1.61 8.79
N THR A 86 -5.23 0.41 8.88
CA THR A 86 -5.68 -0.58 9.88
C THR A 86 -4.51 -0.96 10.77
N ILE A 87 -4.78 -1.12 12.07
CA ILE A 87 -3.82 -1.60 13.05
C ILE A 87 -4.38 -2.85 13.73
N GLN A 88 -3.54 -3.83 13.97
CA GLN A 88 -3.87 -4.96 14.84
C GLN A 88 -2.69 -5.25 15.75
N GLY A 89 -2.95 -5.26 17.05
CA GLY A 89 -1.86 -5.33 18.03
C GLY A 89 -0.97 -4.09 17.92
N ARG A 90 0.24 -4.32 17.40
CA ARG A 90 1.27 -3.31 17.08
C ARG A 90 1.68 -3.32 15.61
N ILE A 91 0.90 -3.97 14.74
CA ILE A 91 1.17 -4.00 13.29
C ILE A 91 0.25 -3.00 12.60
N LEU A 92 0.86 -1.98 12.00
CA LEU A 92 0.21 -1.01 11.13
C LEU A 92 0.23 -1.52 9.68
N CYS A 93 -0.93 -1.50 9.04
CA CYS A 93 -1.12 -1.86 7.65
C CYS A 93 -1.63 -0.65 6.86
N LEU A 94 -0.85 -0.26 5.85
CA LEU A 94 -1.13 0.85 4.95
C LEU A 94 -1.31 0.30 3.53
N LEU A 95 -2.21 0.90 2.76
CA LEU A 95 -2.28 0.67 1.31
C LEU A 95 -1.86 1.95 0.59
N SER A 96 -0.76 1.86 -0.13
CA SER A 96 -0.38 2.81 -1.17
C SER A 96 -1.22 2.54 -2.41
N LEU A 97 -2.20 3.41 -2.67
CA LEU A 97 -3.05 3.36 -3.85
C LEU A 97 -2.25 3.78 -5.09
N HIS A 98 -1.30 4.70 -4.96
CA HIS A 98 -0.51 5.15 -6.11
C HIS A 98 0.50 4.10 -6.55
N ARG A 99 1.25 3.54 -5.59
CA ARG A 99 2.25 2.51 -5.86
C ARG A 99 1.65 1.11 -5.98
N GLN A 100 0.35 0.96 -5.72
CA GLN A 100 -0.35 -0.33 -5.70
C GLN A 100 0.39 -1.34 -4.84
N CYS A 101 0.56 -0.99 -3.56
CA CYS A 101 1.36 -1.77 -2.62
C CYS A 101 0.84 -1.67 -1.18
N ILE A 102 0.80 -2.80 -0.49
CA ILE A 102 0.47 -2.90 0.94
C ILE A 102 1.78 -2.84 1.73
N LEU A 103 1.86 -1.93 2.68
CA LEU A 103 3.02 -1.71 3.53
C LEU A 103 2.67 -2.10 4.97
N LEU A 104 3.49 -2.97 5.56
CA LEU A 104 3.35 -3.42 6.94
C LEU A 104 4.49 -2.87 7.78
N TYR A 105 4.15 -2.25 8.90
CA TYR A 105 5.08 -1.73 9.89
C TYR A 105 4.75 -2.34 11.26
N SER A 106 5.77 -2.79 11.99
CA SER A 106 5.66 -3.06 13.42
C SER A 106 5.94 -1.77 14.18
N ILE A 107 5.22 -1.53 15.27
CA ILE A 107 5.45 -0.43 16.19
C ILE A 107 6.13 -1.01 17.43
N SER A 108 7.39 -0.66 17.65
CA SER A 108 8.16 -1.10 18.81
C SER A 108 7.63 -0.47 20.11
N ASP A 109 8.06 -0.99 21.26
CA ASP A 109 7.57 -0.55 22.57
C ASP A 109 7.87 0.92 22.87
N ASP A 110 8.94 1.46 22.29
CA ASP A 110 9.32 2.87 22.30
C ASP A 110 8.65 3.70 21.19
N GLY A 111 7.80 3.10 20.36
CA GLY A 111 7.00 3.79 19.34
C GLY A 111 7.68 3.99 17.98
N GLN A 112 8.83 3.36 17.73
CA GLN A 112 9.47 3.39 16.42
C GLN A 112 8.74 2.49 15.41
N PHE A 113 8.67 2.94 14.16
CA PHE A 113 8.14 2.14 13.06
C PHE A 113 9.24 1.29 12.44
N ILE A 114 9.07 -0.03 12.48
CA ILE A 114 9.97 -1.00 11.88
C ILE A 114 9.30 -1.59 10.64
N PRO A 115 9.84 -1.38 9.42
CA PRO A 115 9.25 -1.95 8.21
C PRO A 115 9.33 -3.48 8.26
N LEU A 116 8.19 -4.16 8.13
CA LEU A 116 8.11 -5.61 8.10
C LEU A 116 8.10 -6.15 6.68
N LYS A 117 7.16 -5.63 5.86
CA LYS A 117 6.93 -6.16 4.52
C LYS A 117 6.27 -5.14 3.61
N SER A 118 6.59 -5.25 2.32
CA SER A 118 5.99 -4.51 1.22
C SER A 118 5.44 -5.54 0.22
N MET A 119 4.13 -5.53 -0.02
CA MET A 119 3.45 -6.49 -0.91
C MET A 119 2.80 -5.74 -2.08
N GLY A 120 3.25 -5.99 -3.30
CA GLY A 120 2.77 -5.33 -4.51
C GLY A 120 3.60 -5.77 -5.69
N HIS A 121 4.61 -4.95 -6.04
CA HIS A 121 5.59 -5.29 -7.08
C HIS A 121 6.28 -6.63 -6.80
N SER A 122 6.80 -6.82 -5.59
CA SER A 122 7.23 -8.09 -5.02
C SER A 122 6.21 -8.60 -4.00
N LEU A 123 6.17 -9.91 -3.79
CA LEU A 123 5.30 -10.56 -2.81
C LEU A 123 6.09 -11.43 -1.83
N LEU A 124 7.13 -12.11 -2.30
CA LEU A 124 8.04 -12.90 -1.47
C LEU A 124 9.30 -12.09 -1.17
N ASP A 125 9.95 -12.43 -0.05
CA ASP A 125 11.08 -11.66 0.46
C ASP A 125 12.35 -11.92 -0.38
N ASP A 126 12.37 -13.04 -1.11
CA ASP A 126 13.42 -13.47 -2.03
C ASP A 126 13.16 -13.09 -3.51
N ASP A 127 11.98 -12.57 -3.86
CA ASP A 127 11.68 -12.06 -5.21
C ASP A 127 12.79 -11.12 -5.76
N PRO A 128 13.37 -10.19 -4.96
CA PRO A 128 14.41 -9.30 -5.44
C PRO A 128 15.72 -10.01 -5.84
N LEU A 129 15.96 -11.25 -5.40
CA LEU A 129 17.12 -12.03 -5.80
C LEU A 129 16.98 -12.58 -7.23
N TYR A 130 15.74 -12.80 -7.68
CA TYR A 130 15.43 -13.37 -8.98
C TYR A 130 15.06 -12.30 -10.01
N LEU A 131 14.66 -11.11 -9.56
CA LEU A 131 14.41 -9.97 -10.42
C LEU A 131 15.74 -9.24 -10.69
N PRO A 132 16.17 -9.09 -11.95
CA PRO A 132 17.38 -8.31 -12.25
C PRO A 132 17.21 -6.89 -11.71
N ARG A 133 18.28 -6.31 -11.15
CA ARG A 133 18.26 -4.94 -10.58
C ARG A 133 17.67 -3.90 -11.54
N GLU A 134 17.81 -4.12 -12.85
CA GLU A 134 17.25 -3.25 -13.89
C GLU A 134 15.70 -3.32 -13.96
N TYR A 135 15.09 -4.45 -13.63
CA TYR A 135 13.62 -4.59 -13.52
C TYR A 135 13.06 -4.25 -12.13
N SER A 136 13.93 -4.01 -11.15
CA SER A 136 13.54 -3.35 -9.89
C SER A 136 13.24 -1.86 -10.09
N SER A 137 13.57 -1.32 -11.28
CA SER A 137 13.19 0.03 -11.66
C SER A 137 11.68 0.13 -11.84
N ARG A 138 11.15 1.23 -11.33
CA ARG A 138 9.76 1.55 -11.00
C ARG A 138 8.86 1.74 -12.24
N LEU A 139 9.13 1.02 -13.32
CA LEU A 139 8.39 1.03 -14.58
C LEU A 139 8.23 -0.41 -15.07
N SER A 140 7.57 -1.24 -14.25
CA SER A 140 7.26 -2.61 -14.65
C SER A 140 6.23 -2.61 -15.78
N PHE A 141 6.68 -2.89 -17.00
CA PHE A 141 5.79 -3.26 -18.11
C PHE A 141 4.98 -4.54 -17.83
N PHE A 142 5.43 -5.32 -16.85
CA PHE A 142 4.85 -6.60 -16.45
C PHE A 142 3.88 -6.46 -15.28
N LEU A 143 3.00 -7.46 -15.12
CA LEU A 143 2.11 -7.59 -13.97
C LEU A 143 2.93 -7.62 -12.68
N SER A 144 2.45 -6.94 -11.63
CA SER A 144 3.00 -7.05 -10.28
C SER A 144 3.00 -8.50 -9.78
N ALA A 145 3.91 -8.86 -8.87
CA ALA A 145 3.92 -10.19 -8.26
C ALA A 145 2.58 -10.52 -7.58
N PHE A 146 1.92 -9.50 -7.01
CA PHE A 146 0.56 -9.63 -6.48
C PHE A 146 -0.44 -10.06 -7.57
N LYS A 147 -0.49 -9.36 -8.71
CA LYS A 147 -1.39 -9.74 -9.81
C LYS A 147 -1.05 -11.09 -10.42
N GLN A 148 0.23 -11.41 -10.58
CA GLN A 148 0.66 -12.73 -11.07
C GLN A 148 0.18 -13.84 -10.13
N SER A 149 0.29 -13.64 -8.82
CA SER A 149 -0.20 -14.57 -7.80
C SER A 149 -1.72 -14.71 -7.84
N LEU A 150 -2.45 -13.59 -8.00
CA LEU A 150 -3.91 -13.60 -8.18
C LEU A 150 -4.32 -14.37 -9.44
N PHE A 151 -3.67 -14.13 -10.58
CA PHE A 151 -3.99 -14.80 -11.83
C PHE A 151 -3.69 -16.30 -11.74
N THR A 152 -2.56 -16.66 -11.14
CA THR A 152 -2.19 -18.05 -10.88
C THR A 152 -3.23 -18.73 -10.00
N PHE A 153 -3.71 -18.05 -8.95
CA PHE A 153 -4.76 -18.56 -8.08
C PHE A 153 -6.08 -18.78 -8.84
N LEU A 154 -6.54 -17.78 -9.61
CA LEU A 154 -7.78 -17.87 -10.39
C LEU A 154 -7.70 -18.98 -11.45
N TYR A 155 -6.59 -19.09 -12.16
CA TYR A 155 -6.36 -20.15 -13.14
C TYR A 155 -6.35 -21.54 -12.48
N LYS A 156 -5.62 -21.70 -11.37
CA LYS A 156 -5.60 -22.97 -10.62
C LYS A 156 -7.00 -23.35 -10.16
N ARG A 157 -7.78 -22.41 -9.63
CA ARG A 157 -9.18 -22.62 -9.22
C ARG A 157 -10.05 -23.09 -10.39
N ALA A 158 -9.94 -22.43 -11.56
CA ALA A 158 -10.66 -22.84 -12.76
C ALA A 158 -10.26 -24.25 -13.23
N LYS A 159 -8.96 -24.56 -13.20
CA LYS A 159 -8.44 -25.89 -13.56
C LYS A 159 -8.91 -27.00 -12.60
N THR A 160 -8.95 -26.71 -11.30
CA THR A 160 -9.41 -27.67 -10.28
C THR A 160 -10.91 -27.98 -10.39
N SER A 161 -11.71 -27.07 -10.95
CA SER A 161 -13.14 -27.31 -11.25
C SER A 161 -13.37 -28.47 -12.21
N GLY A 162 -12.39 -28.74 -13.10
CA GLY A 162 -12.46 -29.82 -14.10
C GLY A 162 -13.31 -29.49 -15.33
N ASP A 163 -14.13 -28.44 -15.29
CA ASP A 163 -14.88 -27.94 -16.45
C ASP A 163 -14.03 -27.01 -17.32
N LYS A 164 -13.95 -27.32 -18.62
CA LYS A 164 -13.25 -26.47 -19.61
C LYS A 164 -13.90 -25.09 -19.72
N ARG A 165 -15.20 -24.96 -19.45
CA ARG A 165 -15.93 -23.68 -19.50
C ARG A 165 -15.36 -22.66 -18.51
N ASP A 166 -14.93 -23.10 -17.33
CA ASP A 166 -14.35 -22.20 -16.33
C ASP A 166 -12.99 -21.66 -16.76
N ILE A 167 -12.20 -22.46 -17.48
CA ILE A 167 -10.94 -22.03 -18.07
C ILE A 167 -11.20 -21.01 -19.17
N TYR A 168 -12.16 -21.26 -20.06
CA TYR A 168 -12.53 -20.28 -21.10
C TYR A 168 -13.05 -18.98 -20.50
N LYS A 169 -13.84 -19.06 -19.42
CA LYS A 169 -14.31 -17.88 -18.70
C LYS A 169 -13.15 -17.08 -18.13
N PHE A 170 -12.19 -17.73 -17.46
CA PHE A 170 -10.99 -17.07 -16.96
C PHE A 170 -10.21 -16.35 -18.08
N LEU A 171 -10.02 -17.01 -19.24
CA LEU A 171 -9.32 -16.42 -20.37
C LEU A 171 -10.08 -15.23 -20.97
N ASN A 172 -11.41 -15.32 -21.07
CA ASN A 172 -12.24 -14.22 -21.56
C ASN A 172 -12.25 -13.02 -20.59
N ASP A 173 -12.24 -13.29 -19.28
CA ASP A 173 -12.28 -12.27 -18.24
C ASP A 173 -10.88 -11.70 -17.90
N GLU A 174 -9.80 -12.26 -18.46
CA GLU A 174 -8.41 -11.87 -18.16
C GLU A 174 -8.18 -10.37 -18.34
N ALA A 175 -8.66 -9.80 -19.44
CA ALA A 175 -8.54 -8.37 -19.73
C ALA A 175 -9.21 -7.50 -18.66
N THR A 176 -10.31 -7.97 -18.07
CA THR A 176 -11.00 -7.30 -16.96
C THR A 176 -10.18 -7.41 -15.68
N TYR A 177 -9.66 -8.60 -15.36
CA TYR A 177 -8.83 -8.81 -14.17
C TYR A 177 -7.54 -7.99 -14.20
N ARG A 178 -6.96 -7.76 -15.38
CA ARG A 178 -5.78 -6.89 -15.55
C ARG A 178 -6.05 -5.45 -15.14
N GLN A 179 -7.28 -4.98 -15.26
CA GLN A 179 -7.66 -3.61 -14.92
C GLN A 179 -7.94 -3.42 -13.44
N PHE A 180 -8.12 -4.49 -12.68
CA PHE A 180 -8.35 -4.37 -11.24
C PHE A 180 -7.14 -3.77 -10.53
N LYS A 181 -7.42 -2.89 -9.57
CA LYS A 181 -6.47 -2.20 -8.71
C LYS A 181 -6.87 -2.42 -7.26
N MET A 182 -5.88 -2.47 -6.38
CA MET A 182 -6.12 -2.44 -4.95
C MET A 182 -6.69 -1.08 -4.56
N VAL A 183 -7.86 -1.10 -3.95
CA VAL A 183 -8.57 0.11 -3.48
C VAL A 183 -8.73 0.13 -1.97
N ARG A 184 -8.68 -1.04 -1.34
CA ARG A 184 -8.76 -1.16 0.12
C ARG A 184 -7.99 -2.38 0.59
N CYS A 185 -7.31 -2.27 1.72
CA CYS A 185 -6.82 -3.38 2.50
C CYS A 185 -7.33 -3.26 3.95
N GLN A 186 -7.43 -4.41 4.62
CA GLN A 186 -7.72 -4.48 6.04
C GLN A 186 -7.01 -5.69 6.63
N LEU A 187 -6.26 -5.45 7.71
CA LEU A 187 -5.74 -6.54 8.53
C LEU A 187 -6.91 -7.18 9.30
N VAL A 188 -7.05 -8.50 9.19
CA VAL A 188 -8.07 -9.27 9.93
C VAL A 188 -7.48 -9.88 11.19
N ASP A 189 -6.25 -10.35 11.05
CA ASP A 189 -5.41 -10.89 12.11
C ASP A 189 -3.95 -10.73 11.69
N MET A 190 -3.02 -11.08 12.56
CA MET A 190 -1.57 -11.02 12.32
C MET A 190 -1.11 -11.85 11.11
N ARG A 191 -1.98 -12.70 10.55
CA ARG A 191 -1.69 -13.62 9.44
C ARG A 191 -2.41 -13.29 8.13
N TYR A 192 -3.51 -12.54 8.19
CA TYR A 192 -4.41 -12.38 7.04
C TYR A 192 -4.71 -10.92 6.77
N VAL A 193 -4.50 -10.52 5.51
CA VAL A 193 -4.90 -9.21 4.98
C VAL A 193 -5.98 -9.44 3.94
N LEU A 194 -7.14 -8.82 4.14
CA LEU A 194 -8.19 -8.74 3.14
C LEU A 194 -7.86 -7.60 2.18
N VAL A 195 -7.94 -7.88 0.88
CA VAL A 195 -7.68 -6.90 -0.17
C VAL A 195 -8.91 -6.79 -1.06
N ARG A 196 -9.45 -5.59 -1.17
CA ARG A 196 -10.51 -5.25 -2.11
C ARG A 196 -9.88 -4.74 -3.40
N MET A 197 -10.25 -5.39 -4.49
CA MET A 197 -9.86 -5.05 -5.84
C MET A 197 -11.04 -4.42 -6.58
N GLN A 198 -10.81 -3.36 -7.34
CA GLN A 198 -11.82 -2.71 -8.17
C GLN A 198 -11.19 -2.21 -9.48
N ARG A 199 -11.98 -2.17 -10.55
CA ARG A 199 -11.58 -1.61 -11.84
C ARG A 199 -11.38 -0.09 -11.76
#